data_AF-R9IG52-F1
#
_entry.id   AF-R9IG52-F1
#
_cell.length_a   1.000
_cell.length_b   1.000
_cell.length_c   1.000
_cell.angle_alpha   90.00
_cell.angle_beta   90.00
_cell.angle_gamma   90.00
#
_symmetry.space_group_name_H-M   'P 1'
#
loop_
_entity.id
_entity.type
_entity.pdbx_description
1 polymer ?
#
loop_
_entity_poly.entity_id
_entity_poly.type
_entity_poly.pdbx_seq_one_letter_code
_entity_poly.pdbx_strand_id
1 'polypeptide(L)'
;MESRNHNIILYLKDGSMEYYAKIGDLEEELAGQFYRIHRGYLINLFHVEGYDKTEVRMANGDKLLLSRYKYDGFVQAYMDYISEESL
;
A
#
# COMPACT_ATOMS: atom_id res chain seq x y z
N MET A 1 -2.44 -0.48 5.08
CA MET A 1 -2.35 -1.51 6.14
C MET A 1 -0.93 -1.56 6.67
N GLU A 2 -0.77 -1.89 7.95
CA GLU A 2 0.54 -2.00 8.60
C GLU A 2 0.69 -3.33 9.33
N SER A 3 1.83 -3.99 9.15
CA SER A 3 2.19 -5.17 9.94
C SER A 3 2.70 -4.78 11.32
N ARG A 4 2.08 -5.34 12.37
CA ARG A 4 2.50 -5.20 13.76
C ARG A 4 2.52 -6.57 14.44
N ASN A 5 3.71 -7.13 14.66
CA ASN A 5 3.91 -8.49 15.18
C ASN A 5 3.18 -9.54 14.32
N HIS A 6 2.26 -10.31 14.90
CA HIS A 6 1.43 -11.30 14.19
C HIS A 6 0.08 -10.74 13.73
N ASN A 7 -0.09 -9.42 13.75
CA ASN A 7 -1.32 -8.75 13.38
C ASN A 7 -1.11 -7.74 12.25
N ILE A 8 -2.22 -7.36 11.63
CA ILE A 8 -2.35 -6.31 10.63
C ILE A 8 -3.23 -5.21 11.20
N ILE A 9 -2.76 -3.98 11.14
CA ILE A 9 -3.59 -2.79 11.37
C ILE A 9 -4.15 -2.36 10.02
N LEU A 10 -5.48 -2.37 9.92
CA LEU A 10 -6.24 -1.81 8.82
C LEU A 10 -6.57 -0.37 9.16
N TYR A 11 -6.06 0.56 8.35
CA TYR A 11 -6.43 1.98 8.43
C TYR A 11 -7.59 2.21 7.47
N LEU A 12 -8.74 2.58 8.03
CA LEU A 12 -9.98 2.84 7.30
C LEU A 12 -10.21 4.36 7.24
N LYS A 13 -11.23 4.81 6.50
CA LYS A 13 -11.62 6.23 6.52
C LYS A 13 -11.95 6.69 7.95
N ASP A 14 -12.63 5.82 8.70
CA ASP A 14 -13.03 6.07 10.08
C ASP A 14 -12.33 5.08 11.02
N GLY A 15 -11.20 5.53 11.58
CA GLY A 15 -10.45 4.78 12.58
C GLY A 15 -9.60 3.63 12.01
N SER A 16 -9.26 2.69 12.89
CA SER A 16 -8.46 1.52 12.54
C SER A 16 -8.94 0.29 13.29
N MET A 17 -8.66 -0.88 12.71
CA MET A 17 -8.94 -2.16 13.33
C MET A 17 -7.74 -3.10 13.20
N GLU A 18 -7.61 -4.00 14.16
CA GLU A 18 -6.56 -5.02 14.19
C GLU A 18 -7.13 -6.35 13.72
N TYR A 19 -6.42 -7.02 12.81
CA TYR A 19 -6.81 -8.27 12.18
C TYR A 19 -5.66 -9.27 12.25
N TYR A 20 -5.94 -10.52 12.65
CA TYR A 20 -4.91 -11.56 12.74
C TYR A 20 -4.64 -12.15 11.36
N ALA A 21 -3.53 -11.74 10.74
CA ALA A 21 -3.07 -12.23 9.45
C ALA A 21 -1.58 -11.92 9.24
N LYS A 22 -0.98 -12.55 8.23
CA LYS A 22 0.34 -12.14 7.74
C LYS A 22 0.18 -11.20 6.55
N ILE A 23 1.04 -10.18 6.50
CA ILE A 23 0.99 -9.19 5.42
C ILE A 23 1.34 -9.79 4.04
N GLY A 24 2.10 -10.90 4.01
CA GLY A 24 2.41 -11.62 2.77
C GLY A 24 1.18 -12.29 2.18
N ASP A 25 0.39 -12.96 3.01
CA ASP A 25 -0.86 -13.61 2.58
C ASP A 25 -1.83 -12.56 1.99
N LEU A 26 -1.94 -11.38 2.63
CA LEU A 26 -2.75 -10.27 2.12
C LEU A 26 -2.16 -9.61 0.85
N GLU A 27 -0.83 -9.58 0.70
CA GLU A 27 -0.17 -9.08 -0.50
C GLU A 27 -0.51 -9.94 -1.72
N GLU A 28 -0.61 -11.26 -1.55
CA GLU A 28 -1.02 -12.19 -2.60
C GLU A 28 -2.52 -12.11 -2.88
N GLU A 29 -3.36 -12.10 -1.84
CA GLU A 29 -4.83 -12.09 -1.97
C GLU A 29 -5.35 -10.81 -2.63
N LEU A 30 -4.70 -9.68 -2.37
CA LEU A 30 -5.15 -8.35 -2.80
C LEU A 30 -4.32 -7.77 -3.96
N ALA A 31 -3.50 -8.59 -4.61
CA ALA A 31 -2.67 -8.18 -5.72
C ALA A 31 -3.49 -7.49 -6.83
N GLY A 32 -2.86 -6.53 -7.52
CA GLY A 32 -3.48 -5.72 -8.57
C GLY A 32 -4.06 -4.40 -8.04
N GLN A 33 -4.85 -4.44 -6.96
CA GLN A 33 -5.37 -3.21 -6.32
C GLN A 33 -4.49 -2.74 -5.16
N PHE A 34 -3.70 -3.63 -4.58
CA PHE A 34 -2.79 -3.34 -3.49
C PHE A 34 -1.33 -3.59 -3.88
N TYR A 35 -0.44 -2.78 -3.31
CA TYR A 35 1.00 -2.95 -3.48
C TYR A 35 1.75 -2.79 -2.16
N ARG A 36 2.72 -3.68 -1.91
CA ARG A 36 3.54 -3.60 -0.70
C ARG A 36 4.73 -2.70 -0.93
N ILE A 37 4.68 -1.47 -0.45
CA ILE A 37 5.72 -0.43 -0.63
C ILE A 37 6.90 -0.55 0.35
N HIS A 38 6.70 -1.25 1.47
CA HIS A 38 7.71 -1.44 2.50
C HIS A 38 7.52 -2.78 3.21
N ARG A 39 8.50 -3.24 4.01
CA ARG A 39 8.39 -4.53 4.73
C ARG A 39 7.13 -4.64 5.58
N GLY A 40 6.63 -3.51 6.10
CA GLY A 40 5.46 -3.44 6.95
C GLY A 40 4.25 -2.76 6.34
N TYR A 41 4.30 -2.25 5.10
CA TYR A 41 3.21 -1.47 4.52
C TYR A 41 2.69 -2.06 3.23
N LEU A 42 1.38 -2.34 3.21
CA LEU A 42 0.58 -2.74 2.06
C LEU A 42 -0.47 -1.65 1.85
N ILE A 43 -0.43 -0.98 0.71
CA ILE A 43 -1.30 0.18 0.41
C ILE A 43 -2.29 -0.14 -0.69
N ASN A 44 -3.44 0.52 -0.67
CA ASN A 44 -4.41 0.49 -1.77
C ASN A 44 -3.98 1.55 -2.81
N LEU A 45 -3.75 1.14 -4.06
CA LEU A 45 -3.31 2.02 -5.14
C LEU A 45 -4.33 3.11 -5.47
N PHE A 46 -5.63 2.81 -5.32
CA PHE A 46 -6.72 3.78 -5.49
C PHE A 46 -6.61 5.01 -4.59
N HIS A 47 -6.01 4.83 -3.41
CA HIS A 47 -5.91 5.89 -2.40
C HIS A 47 -4.56 6.64 -2.42
N VAL A 48 -3.71 6.39 -3.42
CA VAL A 48 -2.47 7.14 -3.60
C VAL A 48 -2.79 8.53 -4.14
N GLU A 49 -2.34 9.57 -3.44
CA GLU A 49 -2.44 10.96 -3.89
C GLU A 49 -1.16 11.41 -4.63
N GLY A 50 -0.02 10.85 -4.23
CA GLY A 50 1.24 11.07 -4.92
C GLY A 50 2.39 10.34 -4.24
N TYR A 51 3.58 10.45 -4.81
CA TYR A 51 4.77 9.79 -4.28
C TYR A 51 6.04 10.53 -4.68
N ASP A 52 7.14 10.18 -4.02
CA ASP A 52 8.50 10.47 -4.48
C ASP A 52 9.39 9.24 -4.28
N LYS A 53 10.71 9.41 -4.33
CA LYS A 53 11.68 8.31 -4.19
C LYS A 53 11.69 7.64 -2.81
N THR A 54 11.09 8.27 -1.82
CA THR A 54 11.22 7.94 -0.39
C THR A 54 9.88 7.77 0.32
N GLU A 55 8.81 8.37 -0.18
CA GLU A 55 7.47 8.25 0.42
C GLU A 55 6.34 8.11 -0.60
N VAL A 56 5.25 7.49 -0.17
CA VAL A 56 3.93 7.56 -0.79
C VAL A 56 3.01 8.38 0.11
N ARG A 57 2.31 9.34 -0.49
CA ARG A 57 1.28 10.17 0.14
C ARG A 57 -0.09 9.59 -0.18
N MET A 58 -0.88 9.33 0.86
CA MET A 58 -2.22 8.76 0.75
C MET A 58 -3.28 9.88 0.81
N ALA A 59 -4.47 9.63 0.25
CA ALA A 59 -5.57 10.60 0.20
C ALA A 59 -6.10 11.07 1.58
N ASN A 60 -5.78 10.35 2.65
CA ASN A 60 -6.09 10.75 4.03
C ASN A 60 -5.00 11.67 4.65
N GLY A 61 -3.97 12.02 3.89
CA GLY A 61 -2.83 12.83 4.33
C GLY A 61 -1.65 12.05 4.91
N ASP A 62 -1.77 10.71 5.05
CA ASP A 62 -0.68 9.89 5.58
C ASP A 62 0.52 9.86 4.63
N LYS A 63 1.72 9.86 5.22
CA LYS A 63 2.99 9.75 4.53
C LYS A 63 3.67 8.45 4.93
N LEU A 64 3.78 7.53 4.00
CA LEU A 64 4.30 6.18 4.23
C LEU A 64 5.65 6.00 3.54
N LEU A 65 6.63 5.48 4.28
CA LEU A 65 7.96 5.22 3.73
C LEU A 65 7.90 4.20 2.58
N LEU A 66 8.50 4.57 1.45
CA LEU A 66 8.72 3.72 0.31
C LEU A 66 10.14 3.16 0.38
N SER A 67 10.26 1.83 0.39
CA SER A 67 11.57 1.19 0.34
C SER A 67 12.24 1.49 -1.00
N ARG A 68 13.52 1.89 -0.97
CA ARG A 68 14.32 2.12 -2.19
C ARG A 68 14.29 0.94 -3.17
N TYR A 69 14.25 -0.28 -2.64
CA TYR A 69 14.25 -1.51 -3.44
C TYR A 69 12.90 -1.82 -4.08
N LYS A 70 11.86 -1.13 -3.65
CA LYS A 70 10.50 -1.28 -4.14
C LYS A 70 10.03 -0.12 -5.00
N TYR A 71 10.83 0.96 -5.10
CA TYR A 71 10.46 2.15 -5.87
C TYR A 71 10.10 1.82 -7.32
N ASP A 72 11.00 1.17 -8.06
CA ASP A 72 10.77 0.89 -9.48
C ASP A 72 9.54 -0.01 -9.69
N GLY A 73 9.40 -1.05 -8.85
CA GLY A 73 8.25 -1.95 -8.91
C GLY A 73 6.93 -1.28 -8.53
N PHE A 74 6.95 -0.35 -7.58
CA PHE A 74 5.78 0.43 -7.20
C PHE A 74 5.37 1.39 -8.32
N VAL A 75 6.32 2.09 -8.93
CA VAL A 75 6.03 3.00 -10.05
C VAL A 75 5.37 2.24 -11.20
N GLN A 76 5.91 1.07 -11.56
CA GLN A 76 5.32 0.22 -12.58
C GLN A 76 3.88 -0.19 -12.23
N ALA A 77 3.69 -0.79 -11.04
CA ALA A 77 2.37 -1.24 -10.60
C ALA A 77 1.33 -0.10 -10.51
N TYR A 78 1.75 1.10 -10.09
CA TYR A 78 0.86 2.25 -10.02
C TYR A 78 0.50 2.78 -11.42
N MET A 79 1.45 2.80 -12.37
CA MET A 79 1.18 3.19 -13.75
C MET A 79 0.25 2.21 -14.47
N ASP A 80 0.42 0.91 -14.22
CA ASP A 80 -0.47 -0.12 -14.75
C ASP A 80 -1.89 0.08 -14.20
N TYR A 81 -2.01 0.22 -12.88
CA TYR A 81 -3.29 0.46 -12.20
C TYR A 81 -4.07 1.67 -12.76
N ILE A 82 -3.42 2.84 -12.89
CA ILE A 82 -4.10 4.04 -13.41
C ILE A 82 -4.44 3.95 -14.91
N SER A 83 -3.68 3.14 -15.67
CA SER A 83 -3.94 2.94 -17.09
C SER A 83 -5.16 2.02 -17.30
N GLU A 84 -5.33 1.04 -16.41
CA GLU A 84 -6.50 0.15 -16.38
C GLU A 84 -7.76 0.86 -15.89
N GLU A 85 -7.69 1.78 -14.91
CA GLU A 85 -8.84 2.57 -14.47
C GLU A 85 -9.29 3.66 -15.46
N SER A 86 -8.43 4.05 -16.40
CA SER A 86 -8.77 5.06 -17.42
C SER A 86 -9.51 4.47 -18.64
N LEU A 87 -9.82 3.17 -18.63
CA LEU A 87 -10.60 2.44 -19.65
C LEU A 87 -12.05 2.24 -19.23
#